data_AF-A0A9N9JIG6-F1
#
_entry.id   AF-A0A9N9JIG6-F1
#
_cell.length_a   1.000
_cell.length_b   1.000
_cell.length_c   1.000
_cell.angle_alpha   90.00
_cell.angle_beta   90.00
_cell.angle_gamma   90.00
#
_symmetry.space_group_name_H-M   'P 1'
#
loop_
_entity.id
_entity.type
_entity.pdbx_description
1 polymer ?
#
loop_
_entity_poly.entity_id
_entity_poly.type
_entity_poly.pdbx_seq_one_letter_code
_entity_poly.pdbx_strand_id
1 'polypeptide(L)' 'MFDYVGKETNDLSFKAGDVIEVLERGDGPNDWWVGRLHGA' A
#
# COMPACT_ATOMS: atom_id res chain seq x y z
N MET A 1 13.17 3.61 5.60
CA MET A 1 11.72 3.38 5.44
C MET A 1 11.07 4.75 5.58
N PHE A 2 10.20 5.14 4.64
CA PHE A 2 9.66 6.50 4.55
C PHE A 2 8.14 6.46 4.70
N ASP A 3 7.59 7.55 5.22
CA ASP A 3 6.14 7.78 5.19
C ASP A 3 5.69 8.01 3.74
N TYR A 4 4.52 7.48 3.40
CA TYR A 4 3.89 7.68 2.11
C TYR A 4 2.48 8.23 2.31
N VAL A 5 2.22 9.36 1.67
CA VAL A 5 0.88 9.96 1.60
C VAL A 5 0.34 9.68 0.21
N GLY A 6 -0.75 8.92 0.16
CA GLY A 6 -1.48 8.62 -1.07
C GLY A 6 -1.89 9.90 -1.77
N LYS A 7 -1.71 9.93 -3.08
CA LYS A 7 -1.96 11.10 -3.91
C LYS A 7 -3.34 11.05 -4.54
N GLU A 8 -3.79 9.84 -4.87
CA GLU A 8 -5.12 9.56 -5.40
C GLU A 8 -6.05 8.99 -4.32
N THR A 9 -7.36 9.08 -4.55
CA THR A 9 -8.38 8.60 -3.60
C THR A 9 -8.25 7.11 -3.24
N ASN A 10 -7.65 6.31 -4.14
CA ASN A 10 -7.44 4.87 -3.97
C ASN A 10 -6.03 4.52 -3.46
N ASP A 11 -5.15 5.50 -3.28
CA ASP A 11 -3.80 5.25 -2.78
C ASP A 11 -3.83 4.99 -1.27
N LEU A 12 -3.15 3.92 -0.83
CA LEU A 12 -2.98 3.63 0.58
C LEU A 12 -1.91 4.54 1.18
N SER A 13 -2.30 5.41 2.11
CA SER A 13 -1.34 6.18 2.93
C SER A 13 -0.84 5.35 4.10
N PHE A 14 0.47 5.35 4.36
CA PHE A 14 1.10 4.58 5.44
C PHE A 14 2.36 5.27 5.97
N LYS A 15 2.79 4.90 7.17
CA LYS A 15 3.99 5.41 7.84
C LYS A 15 5.13 4.41 7.82
N ALA A 16 6.35 4.91 7.98
CA ALA A 16 7.51 4.07 8.19
C ALA A 16 7.30 3.19 9.45
N GLY A 17 7.37 1.86 9.26
CA GLY A 17 7.17 0.89 10.34
C GLY A 17 5.78 0.23 10.35
N ASP A 18 4.86 0.72 9.52
CA ASP A 18 3.55 0.09 9.34
C ASP A 18 3.67 -1.28 8.64
N VAL A 19 2.81 -2.21 9.05
CA VAL A 19 2.68 -3.53 8.42
C VAL A 19 1.44 -3.52 7.53
N ILE A 20 1.65 -3.67 6.23
CA ILE A 20 0.60 -3.67 5.21
C ILE A 20 0.29 -5.13 4.83
N GLU A 21 -0.97 -5.52 4.95
CA GLU A 21 -1.47 -6.79 4.43
C GLU A 21 -1.61 -6.68 2.92
N VAL A 22 -1.04 -7.63 2.17
CA VAL A 22 -1.18 -7.68 0.70
C VAL A 22 -2.46 -8.43 0.35
N LEU A 23 -3.42 -7.72 -0.23
CA LEU A 23 -4.70 -8.28 -0.69
C LEU A 23 -4.59 -8.81 -2.13
N GLU A 24 -3.93 -8.04 -3.00
CA GLU A 24 -3.75 -8.38 -4.40
C GLU A 24 -2.35 -7.96 -4.87
N ARG A 25 -1.69 -8.82 -5.64
CA ARG A 25 -0.43 -8.51 -6.29
C ARG A 25 -0.71 -8.23 -7.75
N GLY A 26 -0.17 -7.13 -8.26
CA GLY A 26 -0.13 -6.91 -9.69
C GLY A 26 0.69 -8.01 -10.39
N ASP A 27 0.32 -8.33 -11.63
CA ASP A 27 0.88 -9.44 -12.39
C ASP A 27 2.25 -9.08 -13.02
N GLY A 28 2.52 -7.79 -13.19
CA GLY A 28 3.75 -7.27 -13.78
C GLY A 28 4.88 -6.97 -12.77
N PRO A 29 6.14 -6.93 -13.23
CA PRO A 29 7.30 -6.62 -12.38
C PRO A 29 7.32 -5.18 -11.82
N ASN A 30 6.48 -4.30 -12.36
CA ASN A 30 6.36 -2.89 -11.95
C ASN A 30 4.93 -2.51 -11.54
N ASP A 31 4.06 -3.50 -11.34
CA ASP A 31 2.67 -3.23 -11.02
C ASP A 31 2.49 -2.92 -9.53
N TRP A 32 1.50 -2.09 -9.26
CA TRP A 32 1.11 -1.74 -7.91
C TRP A 32 0.38 -2.90 -7.24
N TRP A 33 0.60 -3.07 -5.95
CA TRP A 33 -0.12 -4.03 -5.14
C TRP A 33 -1.24 -3.33 -4.39
N VAL A 34 -2.35 -4.04 -4.22
CA VAL A 34 -3.45 -3.59 -3.37
C VAL A 34 -3.19 -4.15 -1.98
N GLY A 35 -3.11 -3.25 -1.01
CA GLY A 35 -2.87 -3.62 0.38
C GLY A 35 -3.85 -2.95 1.33
N ARG A 36 -3.87 -3.45 2.56
CA ARG A 36 -4.71 -2.94 3.65
C ARG A 36 -3.86 -2.68 4.88
N LEU A 37 -4.05 -1.51 5.47
CA LEU A 37 -3.44 -1.16 6.75
C LEU A 37 -4.42 -1.49 7.88
N HIS A 38 -3.97 -2.28 8.86
CA HIS A 38 -4.70 -2.57 10.10
C HIS A 38 -6.14 -3.11 9.95
N GLY A 39 -6.48 -3.73 8.81
CA GLY A 39 -7.81 -4.30 8.63
C GLY A 39 -8.95 -3.27 8.60
N ALA A 40 -8.69 -2.03 8.13
CA ALA A 40 -9.73 -1.00 7.90
C ALA A 40 -10.57 -1.27 6.65
#